data_AF-A0A1I2G439-F1
#
_entry.id   AF-A0A1I2G439-F1
#
_cell.length_a   1.000
_cell.length_b   1.000
_cell.length_c   1.000
_cell.angle_alpha   90.00
_cell.angle_beta   90.00
_cell.angle_gamma   90.00
#
_symmetry.space_group_name_H-M   'P 1'
#
loop_
_entity.id
_entity.type
_entity.pdbx_description
1 polymer ?
#
loop_
_entity_poly.entity_id
_entity_poly.type
_entity_poly.pdbx_seq_one_letter_code
_entity_poly.pdbx_strand_id
1 'polypeptide(L)'
;MQDDLDRRTGGQTSVIRTVLSDTAGSNSAVEEKQCLHCLERKPVTEFYWDEKRQRYKAWCRPCENAVKGERRRQRSAQITPAERAAENQKQYARDARKKEAIGEDAWRSYRTGLHTAYVEQNRANLWQYLEDHPCVDCGETDIVVLQFDHRDRESKEVNVSQMIYSYSWRSILREIDKCDVVCVNDHMRRTARQLNWKKALLAEVPITSVADVDAV
;
A
#
# COMPACT_ATOMS: atom_id res chain seq x y z
N MET A 1 -36.97 4.45 10.46
CA MET A 1 -36.59 3.94 11.79
C MET A 1 -35.35 3.07 11.57
N GLN A 2 -34.10 3.48 11.74
CA GLN A 2 -33.46 4.65 12.34
C GLN A 2 -32.71 5.43 11.24
N ASP A 3 -33.13 6.66 10.98
CA ASP A 3 -32.38 7.72 10.32
C ASP A 3 -32.69 8.99 11.15
N ASP A 4 -31.77 9.95 11.22
CA ASP A 4 -31.94 11.31 11.79
C ASP A 4 -31.59 11.65 13.25
N LEU A 5 -30.49 11.14 13.82
CA LEU A 5 -29.88 11.76 15.02
C LEU A 5 -28.35 11.76 14.99
N ASP A 6 -27.74 12.58 14.13
CA ASP A 6 -26.32 12.98 14.28
C ASP A 6 -26.05 14.39 13.72
N ARG A 7 -26.96 15.33 14.03
CA ARG A 7 -26.70 16.77 13.92
C ARG A 7 -26.58 17.34 15.33
N ARG A 8 -25.44 18.01 15.59
CA ARG A 8 -25.00 18.67 16.85
C ARG A 8 -24.23 17.68 17.74
N THR A 9 -22.90 17.69 17.73
CA THR A 9 -22.10 18.69 18.47
C THR A 9 -20.79 19.03 17.76
N GLY A 10 -20.53 20.33 17.60
CA GLY A 10 -19.21 20.82 17.20
C GLY A 10 -18.23 20.69 18.36
N GLY A 11 -17.69 19.49 18.56
CA GLY A 11 -16.56 19.29 19.48
C GLY A 11 -15.30 19.92 18.91
N GLN A 12 -15.00 21.16 19.31
CA GLN A 12 -13.68 21.74 19.12
C GLN A 12 -12.71 20.99 20.04
N THR A 13 -11.89 20.09 19.50
CA THR A 13 -10.69 19.67 20.23
C THR A 13 -9.66 20.78 20.11
N SER A 14 -9.30 21.39 21.24
CA SER A 14 -8.31 22.45 21.33
C SER A 14 -6.95 21.92 20.84
N VAL A 15 -6.33 22.63 19.90
CA VAL A 15 -4.92 22.43 19.54
C VAL A 15 -4.08 22.91 20.71
N ILE A 16 -3.19 22.05 21.21
CA ILE A 16 -2.27 22.40 22.29
C ILE A 16 -0.87 22.48 21.69
N ARG A 17 -0.16 23.55 22.04
CA ARG A 17 1.21 23.77 21.60
C ARG A 17 2.15 23.17 22.63
N THR A 18 2.78 22.05 22.31
CA THR A 18 3.79 21.43 23.18
C THR A 18 5.16 21.91 22.73
N VAL A 19 5.94 22.46 23.67
CA VAL A 19 7.34 22.88 23.41
C VAL A 19 8.23 21.73 23.85
N LEU A 20 8.93 21.08 22.92
CA LEU A 20 9.93 20.07 23.23
C LEU A 20 11.30 20.76 23.33
N SER A 21 11.94 20.65 24.49
CA SER A 21 13.27 21.22 24.74
C SER A 21 14.35 20.17 24.50
N ASP A 22 15.02 20.24 23.35
CA ASP A 22 16.26 19.50 23.10
C ASP A 22 17.47 20.38 23.45
N THR A 23 18.52 19.78 24.00
CA THR A 23 19.78 20.43 24.44
C THR A 23 20.64 21.00 23.30
N ALA A 24 20.10 21.16 22.09
CA ALA A 24 20.71 21.88 20.99
C ALA A 24 19.63 22.78 20.36
N GLY A 25 19.79 24.10 20.47
CA GLY A 25 18.77 25.09 20.17
C GLY A 25 18.14 24.97 18.78
N SER A 26 16.92 24.45 18.74
CA SER A 26 15.96 24.56 17.66
C SER A 26 14.56 24.24 18.22
N ASN A 27 13.85 25.25 18.73
CA ASN A 27 12.48 25.12 19.23
C ASN A 27 11.49 24.99 18.05
N SER A 28 11.21 23.78 17.58
CA SER A 28 10.04 23.52 16.75
C SER A 28 8.88 23.08 17.65
N ALA A 29 7.90 23.96 17.85
CA ALA A 29 6.70 23.60 18.60
C ALA A 29 5.84 22.68 17.73
N VAL A 30 5.68 21.42 18.12
CA VAL A 30 4.79 20.49 17.43
C VAL A 30 3.38 20.77 17.94
N GLU A 31 2.52 21.28 17.07
CA GLU A 31 1.10 21.45 17.38
C GLU A 31 0.43 20.09 17.41
N GLU A 32 -0.19 19.75 18.54
CA GLU A 32 -0.82 18.45 18.74
C GLU A 32 -2.32 18.58 18.95
N LYS A 33 -3.05 17.55 18.53
CA LYS A 33 -4.50 17.46 18.62
C LYS A 33 -4.93 16.04 18.97
N GLN A 34 -5.98 15.92 19.78
CA GLN A 34 -6.60 14.64 20.08
C GLN A 34 -7.55 14.23 18.95
N CYS A 35 -7.43 12.98 18.49
CA CYS A 35 -8.36 12.36 17.57
C CYS A 35 -9.66 11.99 18.29
N LEU A 36 -10.81 12.43 17.78
CA LEU A 36 -12.12 12.08 18.36
C LEU A 36 -12.62 10.66 18.05
N HIS A 37 -11.81 9.82 17.40
CA HIS A 37 -12.15 8.42 17.10
C HIS A 37 -11.30 7.44 17.90
N CYS A 38 -9.97 7.56 17.86
CA CYS A 38 -9.07 6.69 18.64
C CYS A 38 -8.62 7.29 19.97
N LEU A 39 -8.98 8.56 20.25
CA LEU A 39 -8.63 9.28 21.49
C LEU A 39 -7.14 9.53 21.73
N GLU A 40 -6.27 9.11 20.82
CA GLU A 40 -4.83 9.41 20.87
C GLU A 40 -4.54 10.88 20.53
N ARG A 41 -3.53 11.45 21.19
CA ARG A 41 -2.93 12.74 20.82
C ARG A 41 -1.89 12.50 19.72
N LYS A 42 -1.97 13.28 18.64
CA LYS A 42 -1.06 13.19 17.50
C LYS A 42 -0.72 14.60 17.00
N PRO A 43 0.39 14.78 16.29
CA PRO A 43 0.68 16.02 15.57
C PRO A 43 -0.48 16.42 14.64
N VAL A 44 -0.76 17.71 14.48
CA VAL A 44 -1.84 18.19 13.59
C VAL A 44 -1.64 17.77 12.13
N THR A 45 -0.41 17.47 11.72
CA THR A 45 -0.08 16.92 10.39
C THR A 45 -0.73 15.56 10.13
N GLU A 46 -1.02 14.78 11.18
CA GLU A 46 -1.75 13.49 11.11
C GLU A 46 -3.25 13.66 10.92
N PHE A 47 -3.74 14.89 10.68
CA PHE A 47 -5.13 15.20 10.39
C PHE A 47 -5.25 15.82 9.00
N TYR A 48 -6.38 15.63 8.33
CA TYR A 48 -6.66 16.33 7.07
C TYR A 48 -7.06 17.78 7.35
N TRP A 49 -6.58 18.71 6.53
CA TRP A 49 -7.02 20.10 6.53
C TRP A 49 -8.36 20.25 5.80
N ASP A 50 -9.35 20.89 6.42
CA ASP A 50 -10.61 21.27 5.77
C ASP A 50 -10.54 22.73 5.36
N GLU A 51 -10.23 22.99 4.08
CA GLU A 51 -10.14 24.34 3.51
C GLU A 51 -11.43 25.14 3.67
N LYS A 52 -12.60 24.50 3.63
CA LYS A 52 -13.87 25.22 3.73
C LYS A 52 -14.13 25.72 5.14
N ARG A 53 -13.64 25.01 6.15
CA ARG A 53 -13.82 25.35 7.57
C ARG A 53 -12.55 25.92 8.21
N GLN A 54 -11.47 26.05 7.43
CA GLN A 54 -10.16 26.56 7.85
C GLN A 54 -9.68 25.92 9.16
N ARG A 55 -9.79 24.59 9.25
CA ARG A 55 -9.38 23.84 10.44
C ARG A 55 -9.00 22.40 10.12
N TYR A 56 -8.18 21.79 10.98
CA TYR A 56 -7.94 20.35 10.95
C TYR A 56 -9.19 19.56 11.33
N LYS A 57 -9.41 18.43 10.66
CA LYS A 57 -10.54 17.54 10.92
C LYS A 57 -10.48 16.90 12.31
N ALA A 58 -11.64 16.45 12.77
CA ALA A 58 -11.83 15.87 14.10
C ALA A 58 -11.05 14.56 14.29
N TRP A 59 -10.96 13.74 13.24
CA TRP A 59 -10.33 12.42 13.28
C TRP A 59 -8.98 12.45 12.55
N CYS A 60 -8.03 11.65 13.03
CA CYS A 60 -6.75 11.48 12.35
C CYS A 60 -6.95 10.77 10.99
N ARG A 61 -5.97 10.94 10.09
CA ARG A 61 -5.99 10.34 8.75
C ARG A 61 -6.25 8.83 8.80
N PRO A 62 -5.61 8.03 9.69
CA PRO A 62 -5.92 6.60 9.81
C PRO A 62 -7.39 6.31 10.10
N CYS A 63 -7.97 6.93 11.14
CA CYS A 63 -9.37 6.68 11.52
C CYS A 63 -10.34 7.15 10.42
N GLU A 64 -10.10 8.31 9.81
CA GLU A 64 -10.94 8.81 8.72
C GLU A 64 -10.86 7.88 7.49
N ASN A 65 -9.67 7.38 7.17
CA ASN A 65 -9.48 6.45 6.05
C ASN A 65 -10.06 5.06 6.32
N ALA A 66 -10.00 4.57 7.56
CA ALA A 66 -10.61 3.32 7.96
C ALA A 66 -12.13 3.36 7.74
N VAL A 67 -12.81 4.39 8.25
CA VAL A 67 -14.27 4.55 8.11
C VAL A 67 -14.68 4.76 6.65
N LYS A 68 -13.94 5.58 5.89
CA LYS A 68 -14.19 5.76 4.43
C LYS A 68 -13.96 4.47 3.66
N GLY A 69 -12.92 3.71 4.03
CA GLY A 69 -12.58 2.42 3.47
C GLY A 69 -13.72 1.41 3.66
N GLU A 70 -14.22 1.31 4.88
CA GLU A 70 -15.33 0.43 5.24
C GLU A 70 -16.61 0.80 4.50
N ARG A 71 -17.00 2.08 4.51
CA ARG A 71 -18.16 2.56 3.74
C ARG A 71 -18.06 2.24 2.25
N ARG A 72 -16.85 2.37 1.67
CA ARG A 72 -16.62 1.99 0.27
C ARG A 72 -16.76 0.48 0.06
N ARG A 73 -16.24 -0.35 0.97
CA ARG A 73 -16.38 -1.83 0.91
C ARG A 73 -17.85 -2.22 0.98
N GLN A 74 -18.60 -1.68 1.95
CA GLN A 74 -20.04 -1.92 2.11
C GLN A 74 -20.81 -1.51 0.85
N ARG A 75 -20.59 -0.29 0.34
CA ARG A 75 -21.20 0.15 -0.93
C ARG A 75 -20.83 -0.79 -2.09
N SER A 76 -19.56 -1.20 -2.19
CA SER A 76 -19.10 -2.07 -3.27
C SER A 76 -19.64 -3.51 -3.16
N ALA A 77 -19.96 -3.96 -1.95
CA ALA A 77 -20.58 -5.26 -1.71
C ALA A 77 -22.08 -5.24 -2.04
N GLN A 78 -22.73 -4.09 -1.87
CA GLN A 78 -24.16 -3.91 -2.13
C GLN A 78 -24.49 -3.49 -3.56
N ILE A 79 -23.56 -2.82 -4.27
CA ILE A 79 -23.80 -2.36 -5.63
C ILE A 79 -23.92 -3.54 -6.60
N THR A 80 -25.04 -3.61 -7.29
CA THR A 80 -25.31 -4.63 -8.30
C THR A 80 -24.48 -4.40 -9.56
N PRO A 81 -24.28 -5.43 -10.40
CA PRO A 81 -23.66 -5.26 -11.71
C PRO A 81 -24.35 -4.20 -12.59
N ALA A 82 -25.69 -4.11 -12.52
CA ALA A 82 -26.47 -3.13 -13.28
C ALA A 82 -26.21 -1.69 -12.81
N GLU A 83 -26.20 -1.45 -11.50
CA GLU A 83 -25.88 -0.13 -10.94
C GLU A 83 -24.44 0.28 -11.24
N ARG A 84 -23.50 -0.66 -11.17
CA ARG A 84 -22.10 -0.41 -11.54
C ARG A 84 -21.96 -0.08 -13.03
N ALA A 85 -22.70 -0.77 -13.90
CA ALA A 85 -22.75 -0.47 -15.33
C ALA A 85 -23.35 0.92 -15.58
N ALA A 86 -24.41 1.30 -14.84
CA ALA A 86 -25.01 2.63 -14.91
C ALA A 86 -24.04 3.73 -14.45
N GLU A 87 -23.28 3.51 -13.37
CA GLU A 87 -22.24 4.46 -12.90
C GLU A 87 -21.15 4.67 -13.98
N ASN A 88 -20.76 3.60 -14.66
CA ASN A 88 -19.77 3.63 -15.75
C ASN A 88 -20.33 4.16 -17.08
N GLN A 89 -21.65 4.33 -17.23
CA GLN A 89 -22.28 4.71 -18.50
C GLN A 89 -21.73 6.02 -19.07
N LYS A 90 -21.44 7.02 -18.21
CA LYS A 90 -20.86 8.30 -18.64
C LYS A 90 -19.47 8.12 -19.25
N GLN A 91 -18.65 7.24 -18.67
CA GLN A 91 -17.33 6.93 -19.18
C GLN A 91 -17.43 6.20 -20.53
N TYR A 92 -18.29 5.19 -20.64
CA TYR A 92 -18.52 4.48 -21.91
C TYR A 92 -19.04 5.40 -23.01
N ALA A 93 -19.95 6.33 -22.70
CA ALA A 93 -20.44 7.31 -23.67
C ALA A 93 -19.33 8.27 -24.13
N ARG A 94 -18.43 8.69 -23.22
CA ARG A 94 -17.26 9.51 -23.58
C ARG A 94 -16.31 8.75 -24.49
N ASP A 95 -16.01 7.50 -24.15
CA ASP A 95 -15.13 6.64 -24.93
C ASP A 95 -15.71 6.33 -26.32
N ALA A 96 -17.02 6.10 -26.40
CA ALA A 96 -17.73 5.90 -27.66
C ALA A 96 -17.64 7.15 -28.55
N ARG A 97 -17.94 8.35 -28.03
CA ARG A 97 -17.80 9.60 -28.79
C ARG A 97 -16.37 9.82 -29.28
N LYS A 98 -15.37 9.50 -28.46
CA LYS A 98 -13.97 9.63 -28.86
C LYS A 98 -13.60 8.63 -29.95
N LYS A 99 -14.02 7.38 -29.80
CA LYS A 99 -13.84 6.31 -30.79
C LYS A 99 -14.45 6.69 -32.13
N GLU A 100 -15.68 7.21 -32.13
CA GLU A 100 -16.36 7.71 -33.33
C GLU A 100 -15.58 8.86 -33.98
N ALA A 101 -15.11 9.83 -33.19
CA ALA A 101 -14.40 11.01 -33.70
C ALA A 101 -13.03 10.69 -34.34
N ILE A 102 -12.32 9.66 -33.85
CA ILE A 102 -10.95 9.35 -34.31
C ILE A 102 -10.87 8.09 -35.19
N GLY A 103 -11.92 7.27 -35.22
CA GLY A 103 -11.95 6.00 -35.95
C GLY A 103 -11.37 4.81 -35.17
N GLU A 104 -11.64 3.59 -35.66
CA GLU A 104 -11.31 2.31 -34.99
C GLU A 104 -9.80 2.13 -34.76
N ASP A 105 -8.99 2.34 -35.80
CA ASP A 105 -7.54 2.10 -35.73
C ASP A 105 -6.82 3.11 -34.82
N ALA A 106 -7.16 4.40 -34.94
CA ALA A 106 -6.63 5.42 -34.05
C ALA A 106 -7.09 5.22 -32.60
N TRP A 107 -8.31 4.73 -32.38
CA TRP A 107 -8.79 4.34 -31.05
C TRP A 107 -8.01 3.18 -30.45
N ARG A 108 -7.70 2.15 -31.24
CA ARG A 108 -6.85 1.03 -30.80
C ARG A 108 -5.49 1.54 -30.36
N SER A 109 -4.82 2.35 -31.20
CA SER A 109 -3.52 2.95 -30.87
C SER A 109 -3.58 3.86 -29.65
N TYR A 110 -4.62 4.70 -29.53
CA TYR A 110 -4.85 5.58 -28.37
C TYR A 110 -4.98 4.78 -27.07
N ARG A 111 -5.81 3.72 -27.06
CA ARG A 111 -5.99 2.87 -25.88
C ARG A 111 -4.73 2.13 -25.49
N THR A 112 -3.99 1.61 -26.47
CA THR A 112 -2.69 0.98 -26.22
C THR A 112 -1.73 1.98 -25.59
N GLY A 113 -1.61 3.19 -26.14
CA GLY A 113 -0.76 4.24 -25.57
C GLY A 113 -1.13 4.62 -24.14
N LEU A 114 -2.42 4.75 -23.83
CA LEU A 114 -2.89 4.97 -22.46
C LEU A 114 -2.52 3.82 -21.53
N HIS A 115 -2.71 2.56 -21.98
CA HIS A 115 -2.36 1.39 -21.17
C HIS A 115 -0.84 1.32 -20.94
N THR A 116 -0.03 1.59 -21.96
CA THR A 116 1.42 1.64 -21.83
C THR A 116 1.83 2.70 -20.80
N ALA A 117 1.34 3.93 -20.92
CA ALA A 117 1.64 4.99 -19.95
C ALA A 117 1.22 4.61 -18.52
N TYR A 118 0.08 3.94 -18.37
CA TYR A 118 -0.39 3.41 -17.09
C TYR A 118 0.56 2.36 -16.50
N VAL A 119 1.04 1.41 -17.32
CA VAL A 119 1.99 0.37 -16.89
C VAL A 119 3.33 0.98 -16.50
N GLU A 120 3.83 1.92 -17.30
CA GLU A 120 5.09 2.60 -17.01
C GLU A 120 5.01 3.40 -15.71
N GLN A 121 3.88 4.07 -15.44
CA GLN A 121 3.69 4.75 -14.16
C GLN A 121 3.72 3.76 -12.98
N ASN A 122 3.06 2.61 -13.10
CA ASN A 122 3.08 1.59 -12.06
C ASN A 122 4.48 1.00 -11.85
N ARG A 123 5.25 0.80 -12.93
CA ARG A 123 6.66 0.36 -12.86
C ARG A 123 7.53 1.38 -12.15
N ALA A 124 7.44 2.65 -12.53
CA ALA A 124 8.19 3.73 -11.89
C ALA A 124 7.91 3.81 -10.38
N ASN A 125 6.63 3.71 -9.98
CA ASN A 125 6.26 3.68 -8.57
C ASN A 125 6.82 2.44 -7.84
N LEU A 126 6.87 1.29 -8.51
CA LEU A 126 7.40 0.05 -7.95
C LEU A 126 8.92 0.11 -7.76
N TRP A 127 9.65 0.68 -8.72
CA TRP A 127 11.09 0.87 -8.63
C TRP A 127 11.43 1.80 -7.48
N GLN A 128 10.75 2.95 -7.39
CA GLN A 128 10.92 3.88 -6.27
C GLN A 128 10.63 3.20 -4.93
N TYR A 129 9.61 2.33 -4.86
CA TYR A 129 9.37 1.56 -3.65
C TYR A 129 10.54 0.64 -3.32
N LEU A 130 11.08 -0.12 -4.28
CA LEU A 130 12.18 -1.05 -4.04
C LEU A 130 13.51 -0.35 -3.68
N GLU A 131 13.75 0.86 -4.16
CA GLU A 131 14.93 1.68 -3.79
C GLU A 131 14.99 1.96 -2.27
N ASP A 132 13.83 2.14 -1.64
CA ASP A 132 13.74 2.44 -0.20
C ASP A 132 13.60 1.17 0.67
N HIS A 133 13.47 -0.02 0.08
CA HIS A 133 13.14 -1.26 0.78
C HIS A 133 14.10 -2.39 0.40
N PRO A 134 15.30 -2.45 1.00
CA PRO A 134 16.25 -3.54 0.77
C PRO A 134 15.72 -4.89 1.28
N CYS A 135 16.42 -5.96 0.92
CA CYS A 135 16.14 -7.30 1.43
C CYS A 135 16.11 -7.31 2.97
N VAL A 136 14.98 -7.72 3.55
CA VAL A 136 14.83 -7.76 5.02
C VAL A 136 15.72 -8.81 5.70
N ASP A 137 16.17 -9.83 4.96
CA ASP A 137 16.99 -10.93 5.51
C ASP A 137 18.49 -10.63 5.46
N CYS A 138 18.99 -10.03 4.38
CA CYS A 138 20.43 -9.84 4.16
C CYS A 138 20.86 -8.40 3.84
N GLY A 139 19.91 -7.47 3.66
CA GLY A 139 20.19 -6.07 3.37
C GLY A 139 20.58 -5.76 1.91
N GLU A 140 20.49 -6.72 0.99
CA GLU A 140 20.69 -6.48 -0.45
C GLU A 140 19.84 -5.31 -0.95
N THR A 141 20.43 -4.42 -1.75
CA THR A 141 19.82 -3.18 -2.25
C THR A 141 19.62 -3.19 -3.76
N ASP A 142 20.23 -4.12 -4.50
CA ASP A 142 20.06 -4.22 -5.95
C ASP A 142 18.61 -4.62 -6.31
N ILE A 143 17.83 -3.63 -6.75
CA ILE A 143 16.42 -3.77 -7.11
C ILE A 143 16.18 -4.84 -8.18
N VAL A 144 17.20 -5.22 -8.98
CA VAL A 144 17.09 -6.25 -10.01
C VAL A 144 16.89 -7.63 -9.39
N VAL A 145 17.45 -7.87 -8.21
CA VAL A 145 17.36 -9.17 -7.51
C VAL A 145 16.31 -9.20 -6.41
N LEU A 146 15.69 -8.06 -6.09
CA LEU A 146 14.64 -7.96 -5.08
C LEU A 146 13.30 -8.53 -5.58
N GLN A 147 12.59 -9.21 -4.69
CA GLN A 147 11.30 -9.83 -4.91
C GLN A 147 10.37 -9.60 -3.73
N PHE A 148 9.07 -9.60 -4.01
CA PHE A 148 8.03 -9.60 -2.99
C PHE A 148 7.71 -11.04 -2.57
N ASP A 149 8.08 -11.43 -1.36
CA ASP A 149 7.74 -12.73 -0.75
C ASP A 149 6.58 -12.54 0.22
N HIS A 150 5.45 -13.20 -0.05
CA HIS A 150 4.29 -13.16 0.83
C HIS A 150 4.62 -13.83 2.16
N ARG A 151 4.41 -13.10 3.27
CA ARG A 151 4.62 -13.65 4.64
C ARG A 151 3.73 -14.85 4.91
N ASP A 152 2.49 -14.78 4.44
CA ASP A 152 1.54 -15.89 4.44
C ASP A 152 1.13 -16.20 2.99
N ARG A 153 1.56 -17.37 2.50
CA ARG A 153 1.34 -17.82 1.12
C ARG A 153 -0.11 -18.21 0.83
N GLU A 154 -0.91 -18.47 1.86
CA GLU A 154 -2.35 -18.77 1.73
C GLU A 154 -3.19 -17.49 1.60
N SER A 155 -2.65 -16.35 2.03
CA SER A 155 -3.32 -15.04 2.02
C SER A 155 -3.19 -14.24 0.70
N LYS A 156 -2.43 -14.76 -0.29
CA LYS A 156 -2.17 -14.03 -1.54
C LYS A 156 -3.39 -14.02 -2.45
N GLU A 157 -3.68 -12.86 -3.04
CA GLU A 157 -4.71 -12.76 -4.07
C GLU A 157 -4.09 -12.92 -5.47
N VAL A 158 -2.98 -12.23 -5.74
CA VAL A 158 -2.28 -12.21 -7.05
C VAL A 158 -0.80 -11.82 -6.84
N ASN A 159 0.13 -12.22 -7.73
CA ASN A 159 1.51 -11.75 -7.66
C ASN A 159 1.63 -10.25 -8.02
N VAL A 160 2.38 -9.47 -7.24
CA VAL A 160 2.59 -8.02 -7.44
C VAL A 160 3.04 -7.68 -8.86
N SER A 161 3.94 -8.48 -9.47
CA SER A 161 4.43 -8.25 -10.83
C SER A 161 3.33 -8.33 -11.90
N GLN A 162 2.31 -9.18 -11.69
CA GLN A 162 1.16 -9.29 -12.59
C GLN A 162 0.18 -8.14 -12.38
N MET A 163 0.09 -7.61 -11.16
CA MET A 163 -0.84 -6.54 -10.84
C MET A 163 -0.49 -5.21 -11.54
N ILE A 164 0.79 -4.99 -11.89
CA ILE A 164 1.28 -3.81 -12.61
C ILE A 164 0.44 -3.51 -13.87
N TYR A 165 -0.03 -4.55 -14.55
CA TYR A 165 -0.72 -4.43 -15.84
C TYR A 165 -2.18 -4.00 -15.73
N SER A 166 -2.88 -4.34 -14.65
CA SER A 166 -4.34 -4.24 -14.61
C SER A 166 -4.92 -3.70 -13.30
N TYR A 167 -4.10 -3.51 -12.27
CA TYR A 167 -4.54 -3.05 -10.96
C TYR A 167 -4.02 -1.66 -10.64
N SER A 168 -4.89 -0.82 -10.05
CA SER A 168 -4.49 0.53 -9.62
C SER A 168 -3.31 0.45 -8.65
N TRP A 169 -2.42 1.45 -8.66
CA TRP A 169 -1.30 1.54 -7.71
C TRP A 169 -1.71 1.31 -6.25
N ARG A 170 -2.86 1.85 -5.84
CA ARG A 170 -3.40 1.64 -4.49
C ARG A 170 -3.74 0.19 -4.17
N SER A 171 -4.17 -0.60 -5.17
CA SER A 171 -4.39 -2.03 -5.00
C SER A 171 -3.07 -2.80 -4.94
N ILE A 172 -2.10 -2.40 -5.76
CA ILE A 172 -0.74 -2.94 -5.71
C ILE A 172 -0.12 -2.72 -4.32
N LEU A 173 -0.19 -1.49 -3.77
CA LEU A 173 0.30 -1.18 -2.43
C LEU A 173 -0.34 -2.05 -1.33
N ARG A 174 -1.63 -2.37 -1.43
CA ARG A 174 -2.29 -3.26 -0.46
C ARG A 174 -1.79 -4.69 -0.54
N GLU A 175 -1.36 -5.13 -1.71
CA GLU A 175 -0.75 -6.45 -1.85
C GLU A 175 0.70 -6.44 -1.38
N ILE A 176 1.46 -5.39 -1.71
CA ILE A 176 2.82 -5.16 -1.20
C ILE A 176 2.84 -5.15 0.34
N ASP A 177 1.84 -4.55 0.99
CA ASP A 177 1.70 -4.53 2.45
C ASP A 177 1.63 -5.93 3.09
N LYS A 178 1.33 -6.99 2.32
CA LYS A 178 1.33 -8.39 2.77
C LYS A 178 2.66 -9.11 2.52
N CYS A 179 3.59 -8.47 1.82
CA CYS A 179 4.86 -9.04 1.40
C CYS A 179 6.03 -8.48 2.20
N ASP A 180 7.08 -9.28 2.33
CA ASP A 180 8.42 -8.80 2.63
C ASP A 180 9.17 -8.56 1.31
N VAL A 181 10.05 -7.55 1.29
CA VAL A 181 11.02 -7.43 0.19
C VAL A 181 12.25 -8.26 0.55
N VAL A 182 12.59 -9.23 -0.31
CA VAL A 182 13.72 -10.14 -0.12
C VAL A 182 14.49 -10.33 -1.42
N CYS A 183 15.78 -10.62 -1.36
CA CYS A 183 16.52 -10.99 -2.56
C CYS A 183 16.12 -12.39 -3.06
N VAL A 184 16.36 -12.68 -4.35
CA VAL A 184 16.05 -13.99 -4.96
C VAL A 184 16.68 -15.17 -4.21
N ASN A 185 17.88 -14.99 -3.65
CA ASN A 185 18.58 -16.04 -2.93
C ASN A 185 17.88 -16.37 -1.62
N ASP A 186 17.54 -15.35 -0.83
CA ASP A 186 16.85 -15.54 0.46
C ASP A 186 15.42 -16.01 0.25
N HIS A 187 14.72 -15.51 -0.76
CA HIS A 187 13.41 -16.03 -1.16
C HIS A 187 13.45 -17.52 -1.50
N MET A 188 14.49 -17.96 -2.23
CA MET A 188 14.68 -19.38 -2.55
C MET A 188 15.01 -20.20 -1.30
N ARG A 189 15.83 -19.69 -0.38
CA ARG A 189 16.11 -20.34 0.91
C ARG A 189 14.86 -20.47 1.77
N ARG A 190 14.04 -19.41 1.90
CA ARG A 190 12.74 -19.43 2.58
C ARG A 190 11.83 -20.51 2.00
N THR A 191 11.68 -20.51 0.68
CA THR A 191 10.88 -21.52 -0.04
C THR A 191 11.39 -22.94 0.21
N ALA A 192 12.71 -23.15 0.12
CA ALA A 192 13.33 -24.44 0.33
C ALA A 192 13.12 -24.98 1.76
N ARG A 193 13.18 -24.11 2.77
CA ARG A 193 12.84 -24.46 4.16
C ARG A 193 11.37 -24.79 4.33
N GLN A 194 10.48 -23.92 3.86
CA GLN A 194 9.02 -24.12 3.96
C GLN A 194 8.55 -25.41 3.28
N LEU A 195 9.17 -25.78 2.16
CA LEU A 195 8.84 -27.00 1.41
C LEU A 195 9.71 -28.21 1.81
N ASN A 196 10.51 -28.11 2.88
CA ASN A 196 11.38 -29.18 3.37
C ASN A 196 12.28 -29.81 2.29
N TRP A 197 12.89 -28.98 1.44
CA TRP A 197 13.84 -29.46 0.45
C TRP A 197 15.06 -30.07 1.15
N LYS A 198 15.44 -31.28 0.76
CA LYS A 198 16.56 -32.03 1.38
C LYS A 198 17.85 -31.22 1.51
N LYS A 199 18.19 -30.42 0.49
CA LYS A 199 19.40 -29.57 0.51
C LYS A 199 19.36 -28.48 1.59
N ALA A 200 18.18 -27.92 1.88
CA ALA A 200 18.02 -26.93 2.93
C ALA A 200 18.22 -27.57 4.32
N LEU A 201 17.62 -28.75 4.53
CA LEU A 201 17.78 -29.51 5.78
C LEU A 201 19.24 -29.88 6.04
N LEU A 202 19.99 -30.27 5.01
CA LEU A 202 21.42 -30.59 5.12
C LEU A 202 22.29 -29.38 5.46
N ALA A 203 21.92 -28.19 4.99
CA ALA A 203 22.68 -26.96 5.26
C ALA A 203 22.49 -26.43 6.71
N GLU A 204 21.45 -26.89 7.40
CA GLU A 204 21.17 -26.54 8.81
C GLU A 204 21.81 -27.52 9.80
N VAL A 205 22.40 -28.62 9.31
CA VAL A 205 23.19 -29.52 10.14
C VAL A 205 24.51 -28.81 10.47
N PRO A 206 24.84 -28.58 11.76
CA PRO A 206 26.13 -28.04 12.13
C PRO A 206 27.20 -28.97 11.57
N ILE A 207 28.19 -28.41 10.88
CA ILE A 207 29.39 -29.17 10.54
C ILE A 207 30.03 -29.51 11.88
N THR A 208 29.83 -30.74 12.35
CA THR A 208 30.62 -31.28 13.47
C THR A 208 32.06 -31.17 13.01
N SER A 209 32.83 -30.30 13.68
CA SER A 209 34.21 -30.03 13.36
C SER A 209 34.94 -31.36 13.16
N VAL A 210 35.50 -31.58 11.97
CA VAL A 210 36.57 -32.55 11.76
C VAL A 210 37.80 -32.02 12.51
N ALA A 211 37.79 -32.17 13.83
CA ALA A 211 39.01 -32.39 14.58
C ALA A 211 39.35 -33.88 14.39
N ASP A 212 40.63 -34.18 14.19
CA ASP A 212 41.22 -35.52 14.05
C ASP A 212 41.25 -36.11 12.63
N VAL A 213 41.94 -35.42 11.72
CA VAL A 213 42.65 -36.06 10.60
C VAL A 213 44.07 -35.52 10.53
N ASP A 214 44.94 -35.89 11.49
CA ASP A 214 46.41 -35.86 11.37
C ASP A 214 47.08 -36.56 12.57
N ALA A 215 46.85 -37.86 12.71
CA ALA A 215 47.62 -38.70 13.65
C ALA A 215 47.74 -40.15 13.14
N VAL A 216 48.48 -40.37 12.05
CA VAL A 216 49.20 -41.62 11.76
C VAL A 216 50.51 -41.29 11.04
#